data_AF-A0A7M3Z4I5-F1
#
_entry.id   AF-A0A7M3Z4I5-F1
#
_cell.length_a   1.000
_cell.length_b   1.000
_cell.length_c   1.000
_cell.angle_alpha   90.00
_cell.angle_beta   90.00
_cell.angle_gamma   90.00
#
_symmetry.space_group_name_H-M   'P 1'
#
loop_
_entity.id
_entity.type
_entity.pdbx_description
1 polymer ?
#
loop_
_entity_poly.entity_id
_entity_poly.type
_entity_poly.pdbx_seq_one_letter_code
_entity_poly.pdbx_strand_id
1 'polypeptide(L)' 'GKFGLGGIDSAVAIDEHGGVKLHLPSLFHPAIVAGILTAAWERAEARHAKCEWSCSQNGHIIQISSLHELA' A
#
# COMPACT_ATOMS: atom_id res chain seq x y z
N GLY A 1 5.76 2.48 20.87
CA GLY A 1 4.51 2.52 20.10
C GLY A 1 4.81 3.06 18.72
N LYS A 2 4.23 2.48 17.66
CA LYS A 2 4.26 3.09 16.31
C LYS A 2 3.29 4.28 16.34
N PHE A 3 3.73 5.41 16.87
CA PHE A 3 2.95 6.66 16.93
C PHE A 3 3.08 7.37 15.57
N GLY A 4 1.96 7.58 14.88
CA GLY A 4 1.91 8.15 13.53
C GLY A 4 0.81 7.53 12.69
N LEU A 5 1.06 7.34 11.39
CA LEU A 5 0.12 6.77 10.43
C LEU A 5 -0.13 5.26 10.62
N GLY A 6 0.63 4.60 11.48
CA GLY A 6 0.74 3.15 11.61
C GLY A 6 2.18 2.72 11.36
N GLY A 7 2.42 1.42 11.27
CA GLY A 7 3.72 0.96 10.77
C GLY A 7 3.65 -0.40 10.11
N ILE A 8 4.31 -0.47 8.96
CA ILE A 8 4.41 -1.66 8.13
C ILE A 8 5.08 -2.78 8.94
N ASP A 9 4.46 -3.94 8.93
CA ASP A 9 4.99 -5.18 9.52
C ASP A 9 5.65 -6.03 8.44
N SER A 10 5.02 -6.14 7.27
CA SER A 10 5.62 -6.76 6.10
C SER A 10 5.29 -6.04 4.79
N ALA A 11 6.20 -6.17 3.83
CA ALA A 11 6.05 -5.70 2.46
C ALA A 11 6.47 -6.84 1.52
N VAL A 12 5.60 -7.21 0.58
CA VAL A 12 5.83 -8.32 -0.35
C VAL A 12 5.55 -7.84 -1.77
N ALA A 13 6.47 -8.08 -2.69
CA ALA A 13 6.23 -7.83 -4.11
C ALA A 13 5.14 -8.78 -4.63
N ILE A 14 4.21 -8.26 -5.43
CA ILE A 14 3.08 -9.04 -5.99
C ILE A 14 3.12 -9.17 -7.51
N ASP A 15 4.04 -8.47 -8.18
CA ASP A 15 4.33 -8.59 -9.60
C ASP A 15 5.78 -8.13 -9.89
N GLU A 16 6.22 -8.21 -11.15
CA GLU A 16 7.54 -7.75 -11.61
C GLU A 16 7.58 -6.25 -11.95
N HIS A 17 6.48 -5.54 -11.74
CA HIS A 17 6.23 -4.15 -12.15
C HIS A 17 6.06 -3.20 -10.95
N GLY A 18 6.73 -3.51 -9.84
CA GLY A 18 6.73 -2.70 -8.63
C GLY A 18 5.47 -2.84 -7.77
N GLY A 19 4.54 -3.72 -8.13
CA GLY A 19 3.37 -4.02 -7.30
C GLY A 19 3.78 -4.52 -5.92
N VAL A 20 3.17 -3.96 -4.88
CA VAL A 20 3.49 -4.26 -3.48
C VAL A 20 2.24 -4.50 -2.64
N LYS A 21 2.31 -5.50 -1.77
CA LYS A 21 1.35 -5.77 -0.71
C LYS A 21 1.98 -5.47 0.65
N LEU A 22 1.34 -4.57 1.39
CA LEU A 22 1.78 -4.12 2.70
C LEU A 22 0.82 -4.62 3.77
N HIS A 23 1.36 -5.17 4.85
CA HIS A 23 0.61 -5.51 6.05
C HIS A 23 0.89 -4.50 7.16
N LEU A 24 -0.17 -3.98 7.78
CA LEU A 24 -0.10 -3.03 8.89
C LEU A 24 -0.97 -3.55 10.04
N PRO A 25 -0.40 -3.96 11.19
CA PRO A 25 -1.16 -4.46 12.33
C PRO A 25 -2.15 -3.42 12.88
N SER A 26 -1.82 -2.15 12.72
CA SER A 26 -2.65 -1.00 13.07
C SER A 26 -2.29 0.18 12.16
N LEU A 27 -3.27 0.98 11.79
CA LEU A 27 -3.10 2.23 11.06
C LEU A 27 -4.01 3.32 11.63
N PHE A 28 -3.66 4.59 11.40
CA PHE A 28 -4.43 5.73 11.91
C PHE A 28 -5.76 5.95 11.17
N HIS A 29 -5.71 6.21 9.86
CA HIS A 29 -6.89 6.36 9.02
C HIS A 29 -6.63 5.76 7.63
N PRO A 30 -7.39 4.73 7.19
CA PRO A 30 -7.01 3.94 6.01
C PRO A 30 -6.81 4.79 4.75
N ALA A 31 -7.73 5.73 4.50
CA ALA A 31 -7.66 6.60 3.34
C ALA A 31 -6.42 7.52 3.33
N ILE A 32 -5.97 8.01 4.49
CA ILE A 32 -4.80 8.89 4.58
C ILE A 32 -3.53 8.09 4.29
N VAL A 33 -3.42 6.92 4.91
CA VAL A 33 -2.27 6.02 4.72
C VAL A 33 -2.19 5.53 3.28
N ALA A 34 -3.33 5.06 2.75
CA ALA A 34 -3.44 4.63 1.36
C ALA A 34 -3.04 5.74 0.38
N GLY A 35 -3.55 6.97 0.56
CA GLY A 35 -3.22 8.10 -0.31
C GLY A 35 -1.73 8.45 -0.30
N ILE A 36 -1.11 8.48 0.88
CA ILE A 36 0.33 8.79 1.03
C ILE A 36 1.19 7.71 0.37
N LEU A 37 0.88 6.43 0.61
CA LEU A 37 1.62 5.32 0.03
C LEU A 37 1.43 5.25 -1.49
N THR A 38 0.22 5.51 -1.98
CA THR A 38 -0.08 5.58 -3.42
C THR A 38 0.74 6.68 -4.08
N ALA A 39 0.72 7.89 -3.52
CA ALA A 39 1.51 9.01 -4.06
C ALA A 39 3.03 8.74 -4.00
N ALA A 40 3.51 8.01 -2.99
CA ALA A 40 4.92 7.60 -2.93
C ALA A 40 5.26 6.60 -4.04
N TRP A 41 4.38 5.62 -4.27
CA TRP A 41 4.54 4.63 -5.33
C TRP A 41 4.51 5.29 -6.73
N GLU A 42 3.57 6.18 -7.00
CA GLU A 42 3.46 6.87 -8.30
C GLU A 42 4.71 7.71 -8.60
N ARG A 43 5.32 8.32 -7.58
CA ARG A 43 6.60 9.03 -7.74
C ARG A 43 7.78 8.09 -8.00
N ALA A 44 7.78 6.90 -7.42
CA ALA A 44 8.87 5.93 -7.58
C ALA A 44 8.81 5.23 -8.95
N GLU A 45 7.61 4.86 -9.37
CA GLU A 45 7.37 4.07 -10.60
C GLU A 45 7.03 4.93 -11.82
N ALA A 46 6.81 6.23 -11.65
CA ALA A 46 6.41 7.17 -12.71
C ALA A 46 5.19 6.69 -13.53
N ARG A 47 4.26 6.00 -12.87
CA ARG A 47 3.03 5.43 -13.45
C ARG A 47 1.83 5.72 -12.56
N HIS A 48 0.64 5.74 -13.14
CA HIS A 48 -0.62 5.77 -12.38
C HIS A 48 -0.81 4.49 -11.58
N ALA A 49 -1.24 4.62 -10.33
CA ALA A 49 -1.45 3.52 -9.42
C ALA A 49 -2.94 3.16 -9.24
N LYS A 50 -3.21 1.88 -8.97
CA LYS A 50 -4.43 1.44 -8.27
C LYS A 50 -4.05 1.05 -6.85
N CYS A 51 -4.90 1.40 -5.89
CA CYS A 51 -4.74 1.05 -4.48
C CYS A 51 -5.99 0.34 -3.97
N GLU A 52 -5.79 -0.84 -3.39
CA GLU A 52 -6.83 -1.63 -2.75
C GLU A 52 -6.56 -1.74 -1.25
N TRP A 53 -7.59 -1.62 -0.44
CA TRP A 53 -7.50 -1.72 1.02
C TRP A 53 -8.50 -2.74 1.56
N SER A 54 -8.04 -3.57 2.50
CA SER A 54 -8.89 -4.47 3.26
C SER A 54 -8.46 -4.53 4.73
N CYS A 55 -9.38 -4.94 5.61
CA CYS A 55 -9.19 -5.01 7.04
C CYS A 55 -9.76 -6.32 7.61
N SER A 56 -9.08 -6.88 8.61
CA SER A 56 -9.52 -8.06 9.36
C SER A 56 -9.06 -7.96 10.82
N GLN A 57 -9.32 -9.01 11.61
CA GLN A 57 -8.78 -9.11 12.98
C GLN A 57 -7.24 -9.10 13.01
N ASN A 58 -6.58 -9.50 11.92
CA ASN A 58 -5.13 -9.49 11.80
C ASN A 58 -4.57 -8.14 11.31
N GLY A 59 -5.36 -7.08 11.32
CA GLY A 59 -4.96 -5.74 10.88
C GLY A 59 -5.34 -5.45 9.43
N HIS A 60 -4.54 -4.61 8.78
CA HIS A 60 -4.85 -4.00 7.49
C HIS A 60 -3.91 -4.50 6.39
N ILE A 61 -4.46 -4.60 5.18
CA ILE A 61 -3.72 -4.88 3.97
C ILE A 61 -3.92 -3.71 3.01
N ILE A 62 -2.81 -3.19 2.48
CA ILE A 62 -2.80 -2.21 1.39
C ILE A 62 -2.06 -2.85 0.21
N GLN A 63 -2.69 -2.91 -0.95
CA GLN A 63 -2.07 -3.36 -2.20
C GLN A 63 -1.99 -2.20 -3.17
N ILE A 64 -0.80 -1.93 -3.68
CA ILE A 64 -0.56 -0.88 -4.68
C ILE A 64 0.11 -1.53 -5.89
N SER A 65 -0.40 -1.24 -7.07
CA SER A 65 0.14 -1.74 -8.35
C SER A 65 -0.19 -0.75 -9.45
N SER A 66 0.30 -0.99 -10.67
CA SER A 66 -0.06 -0.13 -11.79
C SER A 66 -1.57 -0.18 -12.06
N LEU A 67 -2.15 0.98 -12.35
CA LEU A 67 -3.55 1.10 -12.77
C LEU A 67 -3.79 0.37 -14.11
N HIS A 68 -2.80 0.40 -14.99
CA HIS A 68 -2.86 -0.23 -16.31
C HIS A 68 -2.09 -1.55 -16.26
N GLU A 69 -2.67 -2.62 -16.78
CA GLU A 69 -1.92 -3.84 -17.04
C GLU A 69 -0.83 -3.53 -18.09
N LEU A 70 0.42 -3.82 -17.73
CA LEU A 70 1.53 -3.75 -18.66
C LEU A 70 1.50 -5.04 -19.47
N ALA A 71 1.08 -4.92 -20.73
CA ALA A 71 1.04 -6.00 -21.71
C ALA A 71 2.42 -6.31 -22.30
#